data_AF-A0A7K7LGU6-F1
#
_entry.id   AF-A0A7K7LGU6-F1
#
_cell.length_a   1.000
_cell.length_b   1.000
_cell.length_c   1.000
_cell.angle_alpha   90.00
_cell.angle_beta   90.00
_cell.angle_gamma   90.00
#
_symmetry.space_group_name_H-M   'P 1'
#
loop_
_entity.id
_entity.type
_entity.pdbx_description
1 polymer ?
#
loop_
_entity_poly.entity_id
_entity_poly.type
_entity_poly.pdbx_seq_one_letter_code
_entity_poly.pdbx_strand_id
1 'polypeptide(L)'
;GAMEHELVLHQLRCNGVLEGIRICRKGFPSRVLYADFKQRYKVLNASAIPEGQFIDSKKASEKLLASIDVDHTQYKFGHTKVFFKAGLLGLLEEMRDEKLAQLITRTQARCRGFLMRVEYQRMVERRESIFCIQYNIRAFMNVKHWPWMKLFFKIKPLLKSAESEKEMANMKEEFEKTKEELAKSEAKRKELEEKMVKLVQEKNDLQLQVQAEADSLADAEERCDQLIKTKIQLEAKVKEVTERAEDEEEINAELTAKKRKLEDECSELKKDIDDLELTLAKVEKEKHATENKVKNLTEEMAALDETIVKLTKEKKALQEAHQQ
;
A
#
# COMPACT_ATOMS: atom_id res chain seq x y z
N GLY A 1 9.62 19.70 38.88
CA GLY A 1 8.38 19.66 38.09
C GLY A 1 7.42 18.69 38.75
N ALA A 2 6.14 19.02 38.84
CA ALA A 2 5.13 18.09 39.35
C ALA A 2 4.86 16.98 38.30
N MET A 3 4.75 15.73 38.74
CA MET A 3 4.47 14.56 37.89
C MET A 3 3.39 13.69 38.55
N GLU A 4 2.32 13.42 37.80
CA GLU A 4 1.22 12.56 38.24
C GLU A 4 1.49 11.10 37.86
N HIS A 5 1.70 10.26 38.86
CA HIS A 5 2.20 8.90 38.66
C HIS A 5 1.16 7.98 38.02
N GLU A 6 -0.12 8.14 38.36
CA GLU A 6 -1.20 7.31 37.81
C GLU A 6 -1.43 7.57 36.32
N LEU A 7 -1.37 8.83 35.91
CA LEU A 7 -1.47 9.22 34.51
C LEU A 7 -0.30 8.67 33.70
N VAL A 8 0.93 8.77 34.21
CA VAL A 8 2.12 8.20 33.56
C VAL A 8 2.02 6.68 33.47
N LEU A 9 1.57 5.99 34.52
CA LEU A 9 1.38 4.54 34.49
C LEU A 9 0.35 4.11 33.44
N HIS A 10 -0.77 4.84 33.33
CA HIS A 10 -1.77 4.59 32.30
C HIS A 10 -1.19 4.81 30.90
N GLN A 11 -0.48 5.92 30.67
CA GLN A 11 0.17 6.24 29.39
C GLN A 11 1.20 5.18 28.99
N LEU A 12 2.06 4.73 29.90
CA LEU A 12 3.10 3.72 29.62
C LEU A 12 2.50 2.37 29.23
N ARG A 13 1.34 2.00 29.79
CA ARG A 13 0.62 0.78 29.44
C ARG A 13 -0.11 0.92 28.10
N CYS A 14 -0.89 1.97 27.90
CA CYS A 14 -1.66 2.17 26.67
C CYS A 14 -0.77 2.34 25.44
N ASN A 15 0.39 2.99 25.59
CA ASN A 15 1.37 3.14 24.50
C ASN A 15 2.25 1.89 24.29
N GLY A 16 2.08 0.83 25.08
CA GLY A 16 2.87 -0.40 24.97
C GLY A 16 4.36 -0.19 25.23
N VAL A 17 4.73 0.80 26.06
CA VAL A 17 6.14 1.16 26.30
C VAL A 17 6.90 0.01 26.95
N LEU A 18 6.25 -0.72 27.86
CA LEU A 18 6.85 -1.89 28.52
C LEU A 18 7.15 -3.02 27.53
N GLU A 19 6.23 -3.29 26.60
CA GLU A 19 6.41 -4.25 25.51
C GLU A 19 7.52 -3.79 24.57
N GLY A 20 7.56 -2.50 24.21
CA GLY A 20 8.63 -1.89 23.42
C GLY A 20 10.01 -2.06 24.07
N ILE A 21 10.14 -1.77 25.36
CA ILE A 21 11.37 -1.98 26.13
C ILE A 21 11.74 -3.47 26.16
N ARG A 22 10.77 -4.37 26.39
CA ARG A 22 11.00 -5.82 26.43
C ARG A 22 11.51 -6.35 25.10
N ILE A 23 10.97 -5.88 23.97
CA ILE A 23 11.43 -6.22 22.63
C ILE A 23 12.83 -5.66 22.38
N CYS A 24 13.09 -4.39 22.71
CA CYS A 24 14.42 -3.79 22.54
C CYS A 24 15.51 -4.47 23.38
N ARG A 25 15.17 -4.99 24.57
CA ARG A 25 16.12 -5.75 25.42
C ARG A 25 16.45 -7.14 24.85
N LYS A 26 15.47 -7.82 24.24
CA LYS A 26 15.68 -9.13 23.61
C LYS A 26 16.25 -9.02 22.21
N GLY A 27 15.92 -7.94 21.50
CA GLY A 27 16.28 -7.70 20.12
C GLY A 27 17.60 -6.96 19.93
N PHE A 28 17.83 -6.56 18.69
CA PHE A 28 19.02 -5.85 18.25
C PHE A 28 18.59 -4.58 17.49
N PRO A 29 18.45 -3.44 18.20
CA PRO A 29 17.86 -2.22 17.64
C PRO A 29 18.71 -1.59 16.53
N SER A 30 20.05 -1.73 16.59
CA SER A 30 20.97 -1.13 15.63
C SER A 30 21.32 -2.11 14.51
N ARG A 31 21.33 -1.64 13.25
CA ARG A 31 21.55 -2.47 12.06
C ARG A 31 22.52 -1.77 11.11
N VAL A 32 23.59 -2.44 10.72
CA VAL A 32 24.64 -1.88 9.86
C VAL A 32 24.89 -2.83 8.68
N LEU A 33 25.05 -2.28 7.47
CA LEU A 33 25.41 -3.06 6.29
C LEU A 33 26.86 -3.56 6.41
N TYR A 34 27.13 -4.76 5.93
CA TYR A 34 28.47 -5.35 6.04
C TYR A 34 29.57 -4.52 5.38
N ALA A 35 29.28 -3.92 4.21
CA ALA A 35 30.26 -3.08 3.51
C ALA A 35 30.62 -1.83 4.33
N ASP A 36 29.62 -1.16 4.91
CA ASP A 36 29.82 0.00 5.78
C ASP A 36 30.58 -0.40 7.04
N PHE A 37 30.14 -1.46 7.73
CA PHE A 37 30.80 -1.96 8.94
C PHE A 37 32.29 -2.29 8.68
N LYS A 38 32.57 -3.05 7.62
CA LYS A 38 33.94 -3.39 7.20
C LYS A 38 34.76 -2.11 6.98
N GLN A 39 34.24 -1.16 6.20
CA GLN A 39 34.98 0.07 5.88
C GLN A 39 35.23 0.94 7.12
N ARG A 40 34.21 1.11 7.97
CA ARG A 40 34.28 1.96 9.17
C ARG A 40 35.24 1.43 10.22
N TYR A 41 35.14 0.14 10.54
CA TYR A 41 35.80 -0.45 11.70
C TYR A 41 37.08 -1.23 11.34
N LYS A 42 37.47 -1.36 10.05
CA LYS A 42 38.76 -1.96 9.66
C LYS A 42 39.95 -1.37 10.42
N VAL A 43 39.89 -0.08 10.77
CA VAL A 43 40.95 0.62 11.53
C VAL A 43 41.18 0.06 12.93
N LEU A 44 40.18 -0.61 13.53
CA LEU A 44 40.31 -1.23 14.86
C LEU A 44 41.35 -2.35 14.86
N ASN A 45 41.37 -3.15 13.79
CA ASN A 45 42.36 -4.20 13.60
C ASN A 45 42.61 -4.45 12.10
N ALA A 46 43.59 -3.76 11.53
CA ALA A 46 43.94 -3.90 10.12
C ALA A 46 44.47 -5.30 9.77
N SER A 47 45.10 -6.00 10.72
CA SER A 47 45.66 -7.34 10.52
C SER A 47 44.58 -8.42 10.40
N ALA A 48 43.38 -8.19 10.92
CA ALA A 48 42.26 -9.13 10.81
C ALA A 48 41.73 -9.29 9.37
N ILE A 49 41.98 -8.30 8.50
CA ILE A 49 41.56 -8.28 7.11
C ILE A 49 42.80 -8.08 6.22
N PRO A 50 43.41 -9.19 5.73
CA PRO A 50 44.57 -9.14 4.84
C PRO A 50 44.39 -8.18 3.66
N GLU A 51 45.40 -7.35 3.40
CA GLU A 51 45.39 -6.44 2.25
C GLU A 51 45.66 -7.19 0.94
N GLY A 52 44.97 -6.79 -0.13
CA GLY A 52 45.15 -7.37 -1.47
C GLY A 52 44.35 -8.65 -1.76
N GLN A 53 43.71 -9.27 -0.77
CA GLN A 53 42.79 -10.40 -0.98
C GLN A 53 41.34 -9.92 -0.94
N PHE A 54 40.55 -10.29 -1.97
CA PHE A 54 39.12 -10.07 -1.93
C PHE A 54 38.49 -10.96 -0.87
N ILE A 55 38.06 -10.34 0.23
CA ILE A 55 37.30 -11.00 1.29
C ILE A 55 35.89 -10.42 1.27
N ASP A 56 34.92 -11.32 1.15
CA ASP A 56 33.50 -11.00 1.26
C ASP A 56 33.21 -10.15 2.51
N SER A 57 32.34 -9.16 2.38
CA SER A 57 32.10 -8.16 3.42
C SER A 57 31.53 -8.76 4.69
N LYS A 58 30.71 -9.83 4.60
CA LYS A 58 30.20 -10.54 5.77
C LYS A 58 31.33 -11.27 6.47
N LYS A 59 32.13 -12.06 5.74
CA LYS A 59 33.27 -12.80 6.30
C LYS A 59 34.33 -11.87 6.90
N ALA A 60 34.56 -10.71 6.30
CA ALA A 60 35.45 -9.69 6.85
C ALA A 60 34.92 -9.10 8.15
N SER A 61 33.61 -8.82 8.23
CA SER A 61 32.96 -8.33 9.44
C SER A 61 32.97 -9.37 10.57
N GLU A 62 32.78 -10.65 10.24
CA GLU A 62 32.90 -11.78 11.18
C GLU A 62 34.30 -11.86 11.77
N LYS A 63 35.33 -11.86 10.92
CA LYS A 63 36.74 -11.88 11.37
C LYS A 63 37.09 -10.66 12.21
N LEU A 64 36.63 -9.48 11.80
CA LEU A 64 36.92 -8.24 12.52
C LEU A 64 36.29 -8.25 13.92
N LEU A 65 34.99 -8.56 14.03
CA LEU A 65 34.32 -8.67 15.33
C LEU A 65 34.90 -9.79 16.20
N ALA A 66 35.32 -10.91 15.61
CA ALA A 66 35.98 -11.97 16.35
C ALA A 66 37.39 -11.59 16.84
N SER A 67 38.03 -10.60 16.21
CA SER A 67 39.36 -10.11 16.60
C SER A 67 39.33 -9.00 17.64
N ILE A 68 38.14 -8.48 17.95
CA ILE A 68 37.92 -7.42 18.93
C ILE A 68 37.33 -8.08 20.17
N ASP A 69 37.80 -7.70 21.36
CA ASP A 69 37.31 -8.22 22.63
C ASP A 69 35.93 -7.63 22.97
N VAL A 70 34.88 -8.16 22.34
CA VAL A 70 33.47 -7.78 22.55
C VAL A 70 32.61 -9.03 22.77
N ASP A 71 31.61 -8.89 23.65
CA ASP A 71 30.69 -9.98 23.97
C ASP A 71 29.89 -10.42 22.72
N HIS A 72 30.07 -11.67 22.30
CA HIS A 72 29.40 -12.29 21.16
C HIS A 72 27.87 -12.40 21.29
N THR A 73 27.30 -12.20 22.49
CA THR A 73 25.85 -12.16 22.68
C THR A 73 25.23 -10.79 22.34
N GLN A 74 26.05 -9.75 22.21
CA GLN A 74 25.63 -8.38 21.95
C GLN A 74 25.43 -8.07 20.46
N TYR A 75 25.78 -9.00 19.57
CA TYR A 75 25.55 -8.83 18.14
C TYR A 75 25.08 -10.12 17.46
N LYS A 76 24.47 -9.97 16.28
CA LYS A 76 24.06 -11.09 15.42
C LYS A 76 24.31 -10.78 13.95
N PHE A 77 24.67 -11.81 13.20
CA PHE A 77 24.85 -11.74 11.75
C PHE A 77 23.56 -12.14 11.04
N GLY A 78 23.06 -11.26 10.17
CA GLY A 78 22.00 -11.59 9.21
C GLY A 78 22.55 -11.89 7.82
N HIS A 79 21.67 -11.90 6.81
CA HIS A 79 22.06 -12.10 5.42
C HIS A 79 22.83 -10.91 4.84
N THR A 80 22.33 -9.69 5.04
CA THR A 80 22.90 -8.46 4.44
C THR A 80 23.47 -7.49 5.47
N LYS A 81 23.10 -7.65 6.75
CA LYS A 81 23.39 -6.70 7.82
C LYS A 81 23.89 -7.42 9.06
N VAL A 82 24.72 -6.73 9.84
CA VAL A 82 25.04 -7.06 11.23
C VAL A 82 24.15 -6.24 12.17
N PHE A 83 23.70 -6.87 13.23
CA PHE A 83 22.75 -6.33 14.19
C PHE A 83 23.43 -6.22 15.56
N PHE A 84 23.21 -5.11 16.27
CA PHE A 84 23.83 -4.84 17.57
C PHE A 84 22.77 -4.53 18.63
N LYS A 85 23.04 -4.96 19.86
CA LYS A 85 22.34 -4.50 21.05
C LYS A 85 22.70 -3.03 21.33
N ALA A 86 21.83 -2.36 22.09
CA ALA A 86 22.08 -1.00 22.53
C ALA A 86 23.41 -0.92 23.31
N GLY A 87 24.21 0.11 23.04
CA GLY A 87 25.51 0.33 23.68
C GLY A 87 26.71 -0.22 22.90
N LEU A 88 26.64 -1.43 22.32
CA LEU A 88 27.80 -2.04 21.67
C LEU A 88 28.33 -1.20 20.48
N LEU A 89 27.43 -0.62 19.68
CA LEU A 89 27.86 0.23 18.56
C LEU A 89 28.57 1.50 19.05
N GLY A 90 28.14 2.07 20.17
CA GLY A 90 28.81 3.22 20.81
C GLY A 90 30.22 2.87 21.28
N LEU A 91 30.37 1.71 21.93
CA LEU A 91 31.68 1.20 22.34
C LEU A 91 32.62 1.01 21.14
N LEU A 92 32.12 0.47 20.02
CA LEU A 92 32.92 0.31 18.81
C LEU A 92 33.34 1.65 18.19
N GLU A 93 32.50 2.70 18.27
CA GLU A 93 32.88 4.05 17.85
C GLU A 93 33.93 4.67 18.77
N GLU A 94 33.80 4.51 20.10
CA GLU A 94 34.80 5.00 21.06
C GLU A 94 36.19 4.37 20.81
N MET A 95 36.24 3.04 20.67
CA MET A 95 37.49 2.33 20.33
C MET A 95 38.07 2.82 18.99
N ARG A 96 37.21 3.17 18.04
CA ARG A 96 37.61 3.66 16.71
C ARG A 96 38.17 5.06 16.80
N ASP A 97 37.54 5.94 17.55
CA ASP A 97 37.99 7.32 17.74
C ASP A 97 39.35 7.38 18.43
N GLU A 98 39.61 6.51 19.42
CA GLU A 98 40.93 6.39 20.03
C GLU A 98 42.03 6.01 19.02
N LYS A 99 41.76 5.01 18.16
CA LYS A 99 42.70 4.62 17.09
C LYS A 99 42.90 5.73 16.06
N LEU A 100 41.82 6.39 15.65
CA LEU A 100 41.87 7.49 14.70
C LEU A 100 42.64 8.69 15.27
N ALA A 101 42.46 9.03 16.54
CA ALA A 101 43.19 10.11 17.20
C ALA A 101 44.70 9.89 17.13
N GLN A 102 45.18 8.66 17.36
CA GLN A 102 46.60 8.31 17.24
C GLN A 102 47.12 8.45 15.80
N LEU A 103 46.37 7.95 14.82
CA LEU A 103 46.74 8.03 13.40
C LEU A 103 46.75 9.47 12.89
N ILE A 104 45.70 10.23 13.19
CA ILE A 104 45.56 11.64 12.81
C ILE A 104 46.68 12.46 13.43
N THR A 105 47.02 12.24 14.70
CA THR A 105 48.13 12.96 15.36
C THR A 105 49.46 12.74 14.64
N ARG A 106 49.77 11.50 14.23
CA ARG A 106 50.98 11.20 13.45
C ARG A 106 50.98 11.87 12.07
N THR A 107 49.85 11.84 11.37
CA THR A 107 49.69 12.50 10.07
C THR A 107 49.86 14.00 10.21
N GLN A 108 49.17 14.62 11.18
CA GLN A 108 49.29 16.05 11.45
C GLN A 108 50.72 16.45 11.81
N ALA A 109 51.44 15.66 12.62
CA ALA A 109 52.83 15.93 12.96
C ALA A 109 53.73 15.93 11.70
N ARG A 110 53.51 14.98 10.77
CA ARG A 110 54.22 14.96 9.47
C ARG A 110 53.89 16.18 8.62
N CYS A 111 52.61 16.53 8.49
CA CYS A 111 52.16 17.70 7.72
C CYS A 111 52.75 19.00 8.30
N ARG A 112 52.65 19.21 9.62
CA ARG A 112 53.24 20.37 10.30
C ARG A 112 54.75 20.42 10.10
N GLY A 113 55.44 19.28 10.23
CA GLY A 113 56.88 19.19 9.99
C GLY A 113 57.26 19.51 8.54
N PHE A 114 56.50 19.05 7.55
CA PHE A 114 56.72 19.40 6.15
C PHE A 114 56.50 20.89 5.88
N LEU A 115 55.39 21.45 6.35
CA LEU A 115 55.08 22.87 6.20
C LEU A 115 56.17 23.76 6.81
N MET A 116 56.66 23.42 8.01
CA MET A 116 57.74 24.18 8.64
C MET A 116 59.07 24.06 7.91
N ARG A 117 59.39 22.91 7.29
CA ARG A 117 60.59 22.79 6.45
C ARG A 117 60.48 23.61 5.16
N VAL A 118 59.31 23.63 4.52
CA VAL A 118 59.06 24.48 3.34
C VAL A 118 59.17 25.95 3.72
N GLU A 119 58.56 26.38 4.83
CA GLU A 119 58.67 27.77 5.26
C GLU A 119 60.09 28.12 5.69
N TYR A 120 60.80 27.22 6.36
CA TYR A 120 62.21 27.43 6.69
C TYR A 120 63.07 27.62 5.44
N GLN A 121 62.87 26.79 4.41
CA GLN A 121 63.56 26.95 3.14
C GLN A 121 63.29 28.32 2.50
N ARG A 122 62.02 28.77 2.49
CA ARG A 122 61.67 30.12 2.04
C ARG A 122 62.33 31.22 2.88
N MET A 123 62.45 31.03 4.20
CA MET A 123 63.14 31.99 5.08
C MET A 123 64.64 32.07 4.75
N VAL A 124 65.28 30.93 4.47
CA VAL A 124 66.69 30.87 4.04
C VAL A 124 66.86 31.55 2.68
N GLU A 125 66.03 31.22 1.69
CA GLU A 125 66.04 31.85 0.36
C GLU A 125 65.81 33.37 0.45
N ARG A 126 64.87 33.82 1.30
CA ARG A 126 64.66 35.26 1.57
C ARG A 126 65.92 35.91 2.14
N ARG A 127 66.56 35.26 3.12
CA ARG A 127 67.81 35.76 3.72
C ARG A 127 68.92 35.89 2.69
N GLU A 128 69.13 34.89 1.85
CA GLU A 128 70.13 34.92 0.77
C GLU A 128 69.80 35.97 -0.30
N SER A 129 68.53 36.06 -0.70
CA SER A 129 68.03 37.06 -1.64
C SER A 129 68.28 38.48 -1.13
N ILE A 130 68.12 38.74 0.17
CA ILE A 130 68.44 40.04 0.77
C ILE A 130 69.91 40.40 0.56
N PHE A 131 70.85 39.48 0.81
CA PHE A 131 72.27 39.74 0.58
C PHE A 131 72.58 39.98 -0.90
N CYS A 132 72.00 39.18 -1.79
CA CYS A 132 72.17 39.34 -3.23
C CYS A 132 71.66 40.69 -3.72
N ILE A 133 70.46 41.11 -3.31
CA ILE A 133 69.87 42.42 -3.66
C ILE A 133 70.72 43.55 -3.10
N GLN A 134 71.11 43.50 -1.82
CA GLN A 134 71.95 44.54 -1.22
C GLN A 134 73.30 44.69 -1.93
N TYR A 135 73.95 43.57 -2.26
CA TYR A 135 75.20 43.58 -3.01
C TYR A 135 75.02 44.18 -4.40
N ASN A 136 74.01 43.71 -5.15
CA ASN A 136 73.73 44.20 -6.50
C ASN A 136 73.38 45.69 -6.51
N ILE A 137 72.61 46.18 -5.54
CA ILE A 137 72.30 47.61 -5.41
C ILE A 137 73.58 48.41 -5.17
N ARG A 138 74.46 47.97 -4.25
CA ARG A 138 75.74 48.67 -4.01
C ARG A 138 76.64 48.66 -5.25
N ALA A 139 76.78 47.52 -5.92
CA ALA A 139 77.55 47.38 -7.16
C ALA A 139 76.96 48.27 -8.27
N PHE A 140 75.65 48.27 -8.44
CA PHE A 140 74.96 49.14 -9.39
C PHE A 140 75.17 50.61 -9.06
N MET A 141 75.10 51.02 -7.79
CA MET A 141 75.35 52.41 -7.39
C MET A 141 76.76 52.89 -7.71
N ASN A 142 77.75 51.99 -7.71
CA ASN A 142 79.13 52.30 -8.13
C ASN A 142 79.24 52.46 -9.66
N VAL A 143 78.50 51.67 -10.43
CA VAL A 143 78.66 51.59 -11.91
C VAL A 143 77.62 52.42 -12.67
N LYS A 144 76.50 52.84 -12.05
CA LYS A 144 75.40 53.55 -12.72
C LYS A 144 75.82 54.84 -13.44
N HIS A 145 76.88 55.49 -12.98
CA HIS A 145 77.39 56.72 -13.58
C HIS A 145 78.55 56.51 -14.57
N TRP A 146 79.06 55.27 -14.68
CA TRP A 146 80.15 54.91 -15.58
C TRP A 146 79.75 55.13 -17.04
N PRO A 147 80.56 55.82 -17.86
CA PRO A 147 80.20 56.15 -19.25
C PRO A 147 79.81 54.95 -20.11
N TRP A 148 80.50 53.81 -19.96
CA TRP A 148 80.19 52.58 -20.68
C TRP A 148 78.81 51.99 -20.32
N MET A 149 78.40 52.04 -19.04
CA MET A 149 77.08 51.58 -18.61
C MET A 149 75.95 52.46 -19.18
N LYS A 150 76.17 53.79 -19.21
CA LYS A 150 75.22 54.73 -19.84
C LYS A 150 75.07 54.49 -21.34
N LEU A 151 76.16 54.16 -22.03
CA LEU A 151 76.13 53.82 -23.44
C LEU A 151 75.35 52.51 -23.68
N PHE A 152 75.61 51.48 -22.89
CA PHE A 152 74.90 50.20 -22.97
C PHE A 152 73.38 50.36 -22.82
N PHE A 153 72.90 51.10 -21.82
CA PHE A 153 71.46 51.32 -21.64
C PHE A 153 70.81 52.14 -22.77
N LYS A 154 71.55 53.00 -23.47
CA LYS A 154 71.05 53.70 -24.66
C LYS A 154 70.97 52.78 -25.89
N ILE A 155 71.90 51.84 -26.01
CA ILE A 155 71.98 50.94 -27.17
C ILE A 155 71.06 49.72 -27.00
N LYS A 156 70.94 49.16 -25.80
CA LYS A 156 70.19 47.91 -25.55
C LYS A 156 68.73 47.95 -26.05
N PRO A 157 67.91 48.99 -25.82
CA PRO A 157 66.54 49.06 -26.34
C PRO A 157 66.45 49.19 -27.86
N LEU A 158 67.54 49.54 -28.54
CA LEU A 158 67.59 49.60 -30.01
C LEU A 158 67.84 48.20 -30.62
N LEU A 159 68.28 47.23 -29.81
CA LEU A 159 68.47 45.83 -30.17
C LEU A 159 67.19 45.00 -29.90
N LYS A 160 66.04 45.49 -30.38
CA LYS A 160 64.69 44.93 -30.10
C LYS A 160 64.46 43.48 -30.54
N SER A 161 65.29 42.96 -31.45
CA SER A 161 65.07 41.65 -32.09
C SER A 161 64.98 40.49 -31.09
N ALA A 162 65.88 40.45 -30.10
CA ALA A 162 65.92 39.35 -29.13
C ALA A 162 64.76 39.38 -28.11
N GLU A 163 64.27 40.57 -27.74
CA GLU A 163 63.14 40.72 -26.81
C GLU A 163 61.83 40.36 -27.52
N SER A 164 61.66 40.80 -28.77
CA SER A 164 60.50 40.44 -29.60
C SER A 164 60.40 38.94 -29.90
N GLU A 165 61.53 38.24 -30.03
CA GLU A 165 61.54 36.79 -30.28
C GLU A 165 61.07 36.01 -29.03
N LYS A 166 61.48 36.45 -27.84
CA LYS A 166 61.03 35.86 -26.58
C LYS A 166 59.55 36.12 -26.32
N GLU A 167 59.06 37.34 -26.58
CA GLU A 167 57.63 37.66 -26.48
C GLU A 167 56.79 36.84 -27.46
N MET A 168 57.27 36.67 -28.70
CA MET A 168 56.61 35.85 -29.69
C MET A 168 56.56 34.37 -29.31
N ALA A 169 57.62 33.84 -28.69
CA ALA A 169 57.64 32.48 -28.17
C ALA A 169 56.60 32.26 -27.06
N ASN A 170 56.55 33.17 -26.07
CA ASN A 170 55.56 33.12 -24.99
C ASN A 170 54.12 33.21 -25.54
N MET A 171 53.88 34.13 -26.47
CA MET A 171 52.56 34.33 -27.07
C MET A 171 52.10 33.12 -27.87
N LYS A 172 53.01 32.43 -28.56
CA LYS A 172 52.71 31.16 -29.24
C LYS A 172 52.33 30.07 -28.25
N GLU A 173 53.04 29.95 -27.14
CA GLU A 173 52.72 28.96 -26.11
C GLU A 173 51.36 29.22 -25.46
N GLU A 174 51.07 30.47 -25.10
CA GLU A 174 49.78 30.86 -24.54
C GLU A 174 48.63 30.68 -25.54
N PHE A 175 48.86 30.99 -26.80
CA PHE A 175 47.89 30.78 -27.87
C PHE A 175 47.54 29.29 -28.04
N GLU A 176 48.54 28.40 -28.12
CA GLU A 176 48.29 26.97 -28.26
C GLU A 176 47.59 26.38 -27.03
N LYS A 177 47.98 26.78 -25.80
CA LYS A 177 47.27 26.36 -24.58
C LYS A 177 45.81 26.78 -24.59
N THR A 178 45.55 28.06 -24.91
CA THR A 178 44.18 28.61 -24.95
C THR A 178 43.33 27.92 -26.01
N LYS A 179 43.93 27.63 -27.18
CA LYS A 179 43.27 26.93 -28.28
C LYS A 179 42.91 25.50 -27.92
N GLU A 180 43.80 24.77 -27.25
CA GLU A 180 43.51 23.41 -26.76
C GLU A 180 42.40 23.41 -25.69
N GLU A 181 42.44 24.34 -24.75
CA GLU A 181 41.42 24.47 -23.71
C GLU A 181 40.06 24.81 -24.28
N LEU A 182 40.02 25.72 -25.27
CA LEU A 182 38.80 26.08 -25.99
C LEU A 182 38.21 24.86 -26.71
N ALA A 183 39.02 24.09 -27.44
CA ALA A 183 38.57 22.90 -28.15
C ALA A 183 38.00 21.83 -27.20
N LYS A 184 38.66 21.60 -26.04
CA LYS A 184 38.16 20.68 -25.00
C LYS A 184 36.83 21.15 -24.40
N SER A 185 36.71 22.45 -24.14
CA SER A 185 35.51 23.06 -23.59
C SER A 185 34.33 22.98 -24.58
N GLU A 186 34.56 23.28 -25.85
CA GLU A 186 33.55 23.20 -26.90
C GLU A 186 33.05 21.76 -27.11
N ALA A 187 33.96 20.77 -27.10
CA ALA A 187 33.58 19.36 -27.19
C ALA A 187 32.69 18.94 -26.02
N LYS A 188 33.07 19.31 -24.78
CA LYS A 188 32.27 19.02 -23.58
C LYS A 188 30.93 19.74 -23.58
N ARG A 189 30.87 20.99 -24.07
CA ARG A 189 29.61 21.73 -24.23
C ARG A 189 28.66 21.02 -25.17
N LYS A 190 29.13 20.57 -26.34
CA LYS A 190 28.32 19.82 -27.31
C LYS A 190 27.78 18.52 -26.71
N GLU A 191 28.61 17.74 -26.02
CA GLU A 191 28.18 16.49 -25.36
C GLU A 191 27.07 16.75 -24.30
N LEU A 192 27.20 17.83 -23.53
CA LEU A 192 26.20 18.21 -22.53
C LEU A 192 24.91 18.71 -23.16
N GLU A 193 24.98 19.46 -24.25
CA GLU A 193 23.81 19.91 -25.01
C GLU A 193 23.03 18.73 -25.59
N GLU A 194 23.72 17.73 -26.16
CA GLU A 194 23.08 16.51 -26.66
C GLU A 194 22.38 15.72 -25.54
N LYS A 195 23.02 15.60 -24.36
CA LYS A 195 22.40 14.96 -23.20
C LYS A 195 21.18 15.76 -22.70
N MET A 196 21.26 17.08 -22.72
CA MET A 196 20.16 17.95 -22.30
C MET A 196 18.96 17.80 -23.23
N VAL A 197 19.17 17.72 -24.55
CA VAL A 197 18.09 17.47 -25.52
C VAL A 197 17.42 16.11 -25.25
N LYS A 198 18.21 15.04 -25.01
CA LYS A 198 17.66 13.72 -24.67
C LYS A 198 16.81 13.76 -23.39
N LEU A 199 17.30 14.40 -22.33
CA LEU A 199 16.56 14.52 -21.07
C LEU A 199 15.28 15.34 -21.23
N VAL A 200 15.30 16.40 -22.03
CA VAL A 200 14.10 17.19 -22.33
C VAL A 200 13.07 16.36 -23.11
N GLN A 201 13.53 15.54 -24.06
CA GLN A 201 12.66 14.63 -24.80
C GLN A 201 12.03 13.58 -23.87
N GLU A 202 12.84 12.88 -23.07
CA GLU A 202 12.34 11.89 -22.09
C GLU A 202 11.35 12.51 -21.09
N LYS A 203 11.62 13.73 -20.62
CA LYS A 203 10.70 14.46 -19.76
C LYS A 203 9.36 14.73 -20.46
N ASN A 204 9.38 15.18 -21.71
CA ASN A 204 8.16 15.46 -22.46
C ASN A 204 7.37 14.18 -22.74
N ASP A 205 8.06 13.08 -23.08
CA ASP A 205 7.42 11.77 -23.30
C ASP A 205 6.75 11.25 -22.02
N LEU A 206 7.44 11.33 -20.88
CA LEU A 206 6.86 10.98 -19.58
C LEU A 206 5.68 11.89 -19.21
N GLN A 207 5.76 13.18 -19.52
CA GLN A 207 4.66 14.11 -19.25
C GLN A 207 3.42 13.76 -20.10
N LEU A 208 3.61 13.38 -21.36
CA LEU A 208 2.51 12.90 -22.22
C LEU A 208 1.92 11.58 -21.68
N GLN A 209 2.76 10.65 -21.22
CA GLN A 209 2.30 9.40 -20.62
C GLN A 209 1.48 9.64 -19.35
N VAL A 210 1.94 10.52 -18.46
CA VAL A 210 1.21 10.88 -17.24
C VAL A 210 -0.14 11.51 -17.57
N GLN A 211 -0.22 12.37 -18.58
CA GLN A 211 -1.50 12.95 -19.01
C GLN A 211 -2.46 11.88 -19.54
N ALA A 212 -1.96 10.97 -20.38
CA ALA A 212 -2.78 9.87 -20.92
C ALA A 212 -3.29 8.92 -19.81
N GLU A 213 -2.46 8.60 -18.82
CA GLU A 213 -2.85 7.81 -17.65
C GLU A 213 -3.88 8.54 -16.78
N ALA A 214 -3.75 9.86 -16.60
CA ALA A 214 -4.71 10.68 -15.87
C ALA A 214 -6.08 10.72 -16.57
N ASP A 215 -6.10 10.89 -17.89
CA ASP A 215 -7.35 10.88 -18.67
C ASP A 215 -8.00 9.48 -18.62
N SER A 216 -7.21 8.41 -18.74
CA SER A 216 -7.70 7.03 -18.61
C SER A 216 -8.25 6.71 -17.22
N LEU A 217 -7.65 7.29 -16.16
CA LEU A 217 -8.14 7.17 -14.79
C LEU A 217 -9.47 7.89 -14.63
N ALA A 218 -9.61 9.12 -15.17
CA ALA A 218 -10.87 9.86 -15.13
C ALA A 218 -12.01 9.08 -15.83
N ASP A 219 -11.74 8.49 -17.00
CA ASP A 219 -12.70 7.62 -17.70
C ASP A 219 -13.07 6.36 -16.90
N ALA A 220 -12.14 5.82 -16.11
CA ALA A 220 -12.40 4.69 -15.22
C ALA A 220 -13.23 5.09 -13.99
N GLU A 221 -12.95 6.25 -13.41
CA GLU A 221 -13.71 6.83 -12.31
C GLU A 221 -15.15 7.13 -12.73
N GLU A 222 -15.37 7.73 -13.90
CA GLU A 222 -16.71 8.00 -14.40
C GLU A 222 -17.51 6.70 -14.60
N ARG A 223 -16.89 5.66 -15.18
CA ARG A 223 -17.53 4.34 -15.31
C ARG A 223 -17.85 3.72 -13.95
N CYS A 224 -16.96 3.87 -12.97
CA CYS A 224 -17.20 3.39 -11.60
C CYS A 224 -18.41 4.10 -10.97
N ASP A 225 -18.49 5.43 -11.10
CA ASP A 225 -19.60 6.23 -10.60
C ASP A 225 -20.94 5.85 -11.26
N GLN A 226 -20.93 5.62 -12.57
CA GLN A 226 -22.11 5.13 -13.29
C GLN A 226 -22.56 3.74 -12.79
N LEU A 227 -21.61 2.83 -12.53
CA LEU A 227 -21.90 1.52 -11.95
C LEU A 227 -22.43 1.63 -10.52
N ILE A 228 -21.89 2.51 -9.69
CA ILE A 228 -22.38 2.77 -8.33
C ILE A 228 -23.82 3.27 -8.37
N LYS A 229 -24.14 4.24 -9.24
CA LYS A 229 -25.52 4.73 -9.42
C LYS A 229 -26.47 3.61 -9.87
N THR A 230 -26.05 2.80 -10.83
CA THR A 230 -26.85 1.67 -11.33
C THR A 230 -27.06 0.62 -10.24
N LYS A 231 -26.02 0.32 -9.46
CA LYS A 231 -26.11 -0.60 -8.32
C LYS A 231 -27.15 -0.14 -7.30
N ILE A 232 -27.14 1.14 -6.92
CA ILE A 232 -28.12 1.70 -5.98
C ILE A 232 -29.55 1.54 -6.53
N GLN A 233 -29.77 1.80 -7.82
CA GLN A 233 -31.08 1.62 -8.46
C GLN A 233 -31.52 0.14 -8.48
N LEU A 234 -30.59 -0.78 -8.75
CA LEU A 234 -30.87 -2.21 -8.75
C LEU A 234 -31.16 -2.72 -7.33
N GLU A 235 -30.41 -2.28 -6.32
CA GLU A 235 -30.68 -2.61 -4.92
C GLU A 235 -32.06 -2.13 -4.47
N ALA A 236 -32.49 -0.94 -4.90
CA ALA A 236 -33.83 -0.44 -4.64
C ALA A 236 -34.92 -1.31 -5.31
N LYS A 237 -34.72 -1.71 -6.57
CA LYS A 237 -35.64 -2.61 -7.28
C LYS A 237 -35.71 -4.01 -6.65
N VAL A 238 -34.56 -4.55 -6.23
CA VAL A 238 -34.52 -5.83 -5.52
C VAL A 238 -35.36 -5.73 -4.26
N LYS A 239 -35.18 -4.67 -3.46
CA LYS A 239 -35.96 -4.46 -2.24
C LYS A 239 -37.48 -4.38 -2.52
N GLU A 240 -37.89 -3.59 -3.52
CA GLU A 240 -39.30 -3.46 -3.92
C GLU A 240 -39.91 -4.82 -4.37
N VAL A 241 -39.16 -5.61 -5.14
CA VAL A 241 -39.62 -6.93 -5.61
C VAL A 241 -39.67 -7.94 -4.46
N THR A 242 -38.72 -7.89 -3.52
CA THR A 242 -38.73 -8.72 -2.32
C THR A 242 -39.95 -8.40 -1.45
N GLU A 243 -40.23 -7.13 -1.17
CA GLU A 243 -41.42 -6.72 -0.39
C GLU A 243 -42.72 -7.19 -1.08
N ARG A 244 -42.85 -7.03 -2.40
CA ARG A 244 -44.02 -7.57 -3.15
C ARG A 244 -44.13 -9.10 -3.08
N ALA A 245 -43.00 -9.80 -3.14
CA ALA A 245 -43.01 -11.26 -3.06
C ALA A 245 -43.48 -11.74 -1.68
N GLU A 246 -43.04 -11.06 -0.61
CA GLU A 246 -43.50 -11.30 0.76
C GLU A 246 -45.02 -11.06 0.89
N ASP A 247 -45.55 -9.96 0.34
CA ASP A 247 -47.00 -9.67 0.32
C ASP A 247 -47.80 -10.75 -0.42
N GLU A 248 -47.33 -11.20 -1.60
CA GLU A 248 -47.98 -12.26 -2.37
C GLU A 248 -47.90 -13.63 -1.68
N GLU A 249 -46.80 -13.93 -0.97
CA GLU A 249 -46.69 -15.12 -0.14
C GLU A 249 -47.69 -15.10 1.02
N GLU A 250 -47.90 -13.95 1.66
CA GLU A 250 -48.93 -13.77 2.69
C GLU A 250 -50.33 -13.98 2.13
N ILE A 251 -50.66 -13.35 0.99
CA ILE A 251 -51.96 -13.53 0.30
C ILE A 251 -52.17 -15.00 -0.09
N ASN A 252 -51.15 -15.67 -0.60
CA ASN A 252 -51.25 -17.08 -0.98
C ASN A 252 -51.46 -17.98 0.26
N ALA A 253 -50.79 -17.69 1.37
CA ALA A 253 -51.03 -18.39 2.64
C ALA A 253 -52.47 -18.17 3.14
N GLU A 254 -53.01 -16.94 3.06
CA GLU A 254 -54.40 -16.65 3.39
C GLU A 254 -55.40 -17.38 2.49
N LEU A 255 -55.16 -17.36 1.17
CA LEU A 255 -56.01 -18.05 0.18
C LEU A 255 -55.97 -19.56 0.41
N THR A 256 -54.81 -20.12 0.71
CA THR A 256 -54.67 -21.54 1.04
C THR A 256 -55.43 -21.89 2.31
N ALA A 257 -55.39 -21.04 3.34
CA ALA A 257 -56.17 -21.21 4.56
C ALA A 257 -57.68 -21.10 4.32
N LYS A 258 -58.13 -20.11 3.52
CA LYS A 258 -59.55 -19.95 3.13
C LYS A 258 -60.04 -21.13 2.29
N LYS A 259 -59.24 -21.59 1.33
CA LYS A 259 -59.52 -22.77 0.51
C LYS A 259 -59.73 -24.00 1.39
N ARG A 260 -58.84 -24.23 2.36
CA ARG A 260 -58.97 -25.36 3.29
C ARG A 260 -60.27 -25.30 4.10
N LYS A 261 -60.64 -24.12 4.62
CA LYS A 261 -61.94 -23.93 5.30
C LYS A 261 -63.14 -24.23 4.40
N LEU A 262 -63.12 -23.74 3.15
CA LEU A 262 -64.20 -24.00 2.19
C LEU A 262 -64.26 -25.48 1.79
N GLU A 263 -63.12 -26.15 1.68
CA GLU A 263 -63.04 -27.60 1.43
C GLU A 263 -63.63 -28.38 2.62
N ASP A 264 -63.30 -27.99 3.84
CA ASP A 264 -63.86 -28.58 5.07
C ASP A 264 -65.39 -28.36 5.11
N GLU A 265 -65.89 -27.13 4.91
CA GLU A 265 -67.33 -26.82 4.86
C GLU A 265 -68.07 -27.57 3.73
N CYS A 266 -67.48 -27.66 2.53
CA CYS A 266 -68.05 -28.44 1.43
C CYS A 266 -68.13 -29.93 1.77
N SER A 267 -67.15 -30.46 2.51
CA SER A 267 -67.14 -31.86 2.93
C SER A 267 -68.21 -32.14 3.98
N GLU A 268 -68.43 -31.21 4.93
CA GLU A 268 -69.51 -31.28 5.92
C GLU A 268 -70.88 -31.22 5.25
N LEU A 269 -71.10 -30.25 4.35
CA LEU A 269 -72.38 -30.13 3.62
C LEU A 269 -72.67 -31.36 2.76
N LYS A 270 -71.66 -31.95 2.11
CA LYS A 270 -71.85 -33.22 1.38
C LYS A 270 -72.30 -34.34 2.31
N LYS A 271 -71.69 -34.46 3.49
CA LYS A 271 -72.07 -35.46 4.48
C LYS A 271 -73.50 -35.23 4.98
N ASP A 272 -73.86 -33.98 5.26
CA ASP A 272 -75.23 -33.61 5.65
C ASP A 272 -76.25 -33.94 4.55
N ILE A 273 -75.90 -33.72 3.27
CA ILE A 273 -76.74 -34.13 2.12
C ILE A 273 -76.89 -35.64 2.09
N ASP A 274 -75.81 -36.41 2.19
CA ASP A 274 -75.85 -37.89 2.20
C ASP A 274 -76.72 -38.41 3.36
N ASP A 275 -76.60 -37.83 4.55
CA ASP A 275 -77.41 -38.16 5.72
C ASP A 275 -78.90 -37.79 5.54
N LEU A 276 -79.17 -36.65 4.90
CA LEU A 276 -80.52 -36.21 4.53
C LEU A 276 -81.16 -37.10 3.47
N GLU A 277 -80.39 -37.54 2.46
CA GLU A 277 -80.86 -38.49 1.44
C GLU A 277 -81.20 -39.85 2.06
N LEU A 278 -80.37 -40.34 2.98
CA LEU A 278 -80.65 -41.57 3.75
C LEU A 278 -81.94 -41.44 4.58
N THR A 279 -82.14 -40.30 5.24
CA THR A 279 -83.37 -40.06 5.99
C THR A 279 -84.60 -39.88 5.09
N LEU A 280 -84.45 -39.20 3.96
CA LEU A 280 -85.52 -39.06 2.95
C LEU A 280 -85.93 -40.43 2.41
N ALA A 281 -84.98 -41.27 2.01
CA ALA A 281 -85.24 -42.63 1.54
C ALA A 281 -85.96 -43.48 2.61
N LYS A 282 -85.60 -43.30 3.89
CA LYS A 282 -86.28 -43.95 5.01
C LYS A 282 -87.71 -43.46 5.16
N VAL A 283 -87.94 -42.15 5.13
CA VAL A 283 -89.28 -41.53 5.22
C VAL A 283 -90.14 -41.90 4.02
N GLU A 284 -89.59 -41.95 2.80
CA GLU A 284 -90.30 -42.43 1.62
C GLU A 284 -90.73 -43.88 1.77
N LYS A 285 -89.87 -44.74 2.32
CA LYS A 285 -90.20 -46.14 2.59
C LYS A 285 -91.32 -46.27 3.63
N GLU A 286 -91.30 -45.45 4.68
CA GLU A 286 -92.36 -45.36 5.69
C GLU A 286 -93.67 -44.78 5.12
N LYS A 287 -93.58 -43.77 4.25
CA LYS A 287 -94.70 -43.20 3.49
C LYS A 287 -95.33 -44.26 2.59
N HIS A 288 -94.53 -45.00 1.84
CA HIS A 288 -95.06 -46.03 0.95
C HIS A 288 -95.71 -47.17 1.73
N ALA A 289 -95.15 -47.52 2.89
CA ALA A 289 -95.78 -48.47 3.81
C ALA A 289 -97.13 -47.96 4.36
N THR A 290 -97.25 -46.66 4.67
CA THR A 290 -98.50 -46.05 5.12
C THR A 290 -99.51 -45.87 3.98
N GLU A 291 -99.09 -45.47 2.78
CA GLU A 291 -99.92 -45.42 1.57
C GLU A 291 -100.52 -46.79 1.22
N ASN A 292 -99.72 -47.86 1.29
CA ASN A 292 -100.22 -49.23 1.10
C ASN A 292 -101.24 -49.61 2.17
N LYS A 293 -101.02 -49.21 3.43
CA LYS A 293 -102.00 -49.38 4.51
C LYS A 293 -103.30 -48.64 4.24
N VAL A 294 -103.22 -47.39 3.79
CA VAL A 294 -104.38 -46.59 3.41
C VAL A 294 -105.11 -47.25 2.27
N LYS A 295 -104.41 -47.65 1.20
CA LYS A 295 -105.00 -48.30 0.02
C LYS A 295 -105.77 -49.58 0.37
N ASN A 296 -105.19 -50.43 1.22
CA ASN A 296 -105.89 -51.62 1.73
C ASN A 296 -107.16 -51.25 2.52
N LEU A 297 -107.09 -50.23 3.37
CA LEU A 297 -108.27 -49.74 4.11
C LEU A 297 -109.33 -49.12 3.18
N THR A 298 -108.92 -48.45 2.09
CA THR A 298 -109.86 -47.90 1.09
C THR A 298 -110.53 -49.01 0.29
N GLU A 299 -109.80 -50.09 -0.05
CA GLU A 299 -110.36 -51.27 -0.71
C GLU A 299 -111.34 -52.02 0.21
N GLU A 300 -111.04 -52.10 1.52
CA GLU A 300 -111.98 -52.61 2.53
C GLU A 300 -113.23 -51.73 2.65
N MET A 301 -113.08 -50.40 2.62
CA MET A 301 -114.23 -49.48 2.61
C MET A 301 -115.09 -49.64 1.35
N ALA A 302 -114.49 -49.76 0.17
CA ALA A 302 -115.22 -49.96 -1.08
C ALA A 302 -116.00 -51.30 -1.08
N ALA A 303 -115.43 -52.36 -0.52
CA ALA A 303 -116.12 -53.64 -0.34
C ALA A 303 -117.32 -53.52 0.64
N LEU A 304 -117.19 -52.73 1.70
CA LEU A 304 -118.29 -52.42 2.61
C LEU A 304 -119.38 -51.59 1.93
N ASP A 305 -119.02 -50.60 1.10
CA ASP A 305 -119.97 -49.79 0.34
C ASP A 305 -120.74 -50.62 -0.71
N GLU A 306 -120.09 -51.56 -1.41
CA GLU A 306 -120.79 -52.49 -2.30
C GLU A 306 -121.77 -53.40 -1.55
N THR A 307 -121.43 -53.79 -0.32
CA THR A 307 -122.30 -54.57 0.55
C THR A 307 -123.53 -53.76 0.99
N ILE A 308 -123.33 -52.47 1.30
CA ILE A 308 -124.44 -51.55 1.62
C ILE A 308 -125.36 -51.37 0.41
N VAL A 309 -124.82 -51.18 -0.80
CA VAL A 309 -125.62 -51.02 -2.02
C VAL A 309 -126.45 -52.28 -2.33
N LYS A 310 -125.90 -53.49 -2.11
CA LYS A 310 -126.66 -54.75 -2.21
C LYS A 310 -127.81 -54.82 -1.22
N LEU A 311 -127.56 -54.51 0.05
CA LEU A 311 -128.61 -54.47 1.09
C LEU A 311 -129.68 -53.41 0.80
N THR A 312 -129.29 -52.29 0.18
CA THR A 312 -130.24 -51.22 -0.19
C THR A 312 -131.12 -51.63 -1.37
N LYS A 313 -130.57 -52.40 -2.34
CA LYS A 313 -131.34 -52.98 -3.44
C LYS A 313 -132.32 -54.07 -2.98
N GLU A 314 -131.91 -54.93 -2.04
CA GLU A 314 -132.80 -55.93 -1.43
C GLU A 314 -133.93 -55.27 -0.63
N LYS A 315 -133.63 -54.18 0.09
CA LYS A 315 -134.65 -53.39 0.80
C LYS A 315 -135.69 -52.77 -0.13
N LYS A 316 -135.28 -52.31 -1.33
CA LYS A 316 -136.18 -51.69 -2.31
C LYS A 316 -137.08 -52.73 -3.01
N ALA A 317 -136.54 -53.91 -3.32
CA ALA A 317 -137.32 -55.03 -3.87
C ALA A 317 -138.37 -55.58 -2.88
N LEU A 318 -138.10 -55.52 -1.58
CA LEU A 318 -139.05 -55.90 -0.52
C LEU A 318 -140.18 -54.88 -0.32
N GLN A 319 -140.00 -53.60 -0.70
CA GLN A 319 -141.02 -52.56 -0.54
C GLN A 319 -142.04 -52.53 -1.70
N GLU A 320 -141.71 -53.03 -2.89
CA GLU A 320 -142.61 -53.04 -4.05
C GLU A 320 -143.53 -54.28 -4.11
N ALA A 321 -143.30 -55.30 -3.27
CA ALA A 321 -144.15 -56.49 -3.18
C ALA A 321 -145.39 -56.35 -2.26
N HIS A 322 -145.62 -55.16 -1.66
CA HIS A 322 -146.56 -55.02 -0.54
C HIS A 322 -147.78 -54.11 -0.76
N GLN A 323 -148.08 -53.65 -1.98
CA GLN A 323 -149.34 -52.94 -2.27
C GLN A 323 -149.99 -53.47 -3.56
N GLN A 324 -150.83 -54.49 -3.37
CA GLN A 324 -152.08 -54.71 -4.12
C GLN A 324 -153.11 -53.66 -3.72
#